data_AF-A0A9X2NM35-F1
#
_entry.id   AF-A0A9X2NM35-F1
#
_cell.length_a   1.000
_cell.length_b   1.000
_cell.length_c   1.000
_cell.angle_alpha   90.00
_cell.angle_beta   90.00
_cell.angle_gamma   90.00
#
_symmetry.space_group_name_H-M   'P 1'
#
loop_
_entity.id
_entity.type
_entity.pdbx_description
1 polymer ?
#
loop_
_entity_poly.entity_id
_entity_poly.type
_entity_poly.pdbx_seq_one_letter_code
_entity_poly.pdbx_strand_id
1 'polypeptide(L)'
;MTSFSYAANPVRVVFGSLDTLGDEAGRLGLERVLLIGRPRHADRAAAVLGPRLAARFDDPAMHTPVEVTERALKVVAEHDVDGVVAIGGGSATGLAKAIALHTDLPQLIVPTTYAGSELTSVLGQTADGRKTTRKTPKVRPEAVLYDVGLTLELPVAISAASGLNALAHAVEATYAPDANPMTDLLAAEAKRLLMNALPRVAADPSDVDARADMLRGAWLAGSCLDAVTMGPHHELCHHLGGKFGLPHAETHAVLLPYVMAHQGLADANDVFDLAASLPIPHSLAELGLTEADLDGEPELLRQALHGTRPAAPPSLKALTKQVVDSFAGAPPRVRELLTDLVETLHGYAIRTDLTQDEWEYAIGVLTRAGHITTDTRQEFILLSDTLGVSSVVDVLTNSRTPDTTPSAVLGPFYVEGPPETPQGADIAEGLPGTPLWTDILVTDTDDQPVPEAVVDVWQSNEDGFYDVQLPDVDGPVLRARFRTDAEGRLRFRTIVPSAYPIPADGPVGEMLDAVGRHPYRAPHVHFMIAKPGYRTLITQLFVAGGDYLDSDTVFGVKDGLIVDFAEQRLEFTFRISGSGA
;
A
#
# COMPACT_ATOMS: atom_id res chain seq x y z
N MET A 1 3.38 2.12 -6.95
CA MET A 1 2.02 2.02 -6.37
C MET A 1 1.73 0.55 -6.11
N THR A 2 1.29 0.19 -4.91
CA THR A 2 0.68 -1.12 -4.64
C THR A 2 -0.63 -1.24 -5.42
N SER A 3 -0.89 -2.41 -6.00
CA SER A 3 -2.15 -2.67 -6.70
C SER A 3 -3.30 -2.74 -5.69
N PHE A 4 -4.46 -2.16 -6.01
CA PHE A 4 -5.64 -2.19 -5.14
C PHE A 4 -6.94 -2.27 -5.95
N SER A 5 -8.01 -2.75 -5.32
CA SER A 5 -9.37 -2.73 -5.85
C SER A 5 -10.26 -1.91 -4.94
N TYR A 6 -11.12 -1.07 -5.52
CA TYR A 6 -12.07 -0.25 -4.77
C TYR A 6 -13.46 -0.35 -5.39
N ALA A 7 -14.44 -0.73 -4.59
CA ALA A 7 -15.84 -0.75 -4.95
C ALA A 7 -16.60 0.28 -4.11
N ALA A 8 -17.07 1.34 -4.77
CA ALA A 8 -17.96 2.31 -4.14
C ALA A 8 -19.35 1.69 -3.93
N ASN A 9 -19.82 1.66 -2.69
CA ASN A 9 -21.11 1.10 -2.34
C ASN A 9 -22.22 2.15 -2.44
N PRO A 10 -23.37 1.86 -3.08
CA PRO A 10 -24.41 2.86 -3.32
C PRO A 10 -25.28 3.03 -2.06
N VAL A 11 -24.86 3.91 -1.15
CA VAL A 11 -25.70 4.37 -0.02
C VAL A 11 -25.88 5.88 -0.13
N ARG A 12 -27.13 6.36 -0.11
CA ARG A 12 -27.40 7.79 -0.04
C ARG A 12 -27.28 8.26 1.40
N VAL A 13 -26.32 9.14 1.67
CA VAL A 13 -26.12 9.72 3.01
C VAL A 13 -26.58 11.16 3.02
N VAL A 14 -27.42 11.50 4.00
CA VAL A 14 -27.93 12.85 4.22
C VAL A 14 -27.58 13.26 5.64
N PHE A 15 -26.84 14.36 5.79
CA PHE A 15 -26.68 15.05 7.08
C PHE A 15 -27.70 16.19 7.12
N GLY A 16 -28.73 16.09 7.96
CA GLY A 16 -29.87 17.00 7.96
C GLY A 16 -30.82 16.80 9.15
N SER A 17 -31.90 17.60 9.20
CA SER A 17 -32.93 17.49 10.24
C SER A 17 -33.83 16.27 10.00
N LEU A 18 -34.31 15.65 11.07
CA LEU A 18 -35.38 14.65 11.03
C LEU A 18 -36.63 15.14 10.27
N ASP A 19 -36.85 16.45 10.16
CA ASP A 19 -37.98 17.04 9.44
C ASP A 19 -37.96 16.71 7.94
N THR A 20 -36.80 16.37 7.36
CA THR A 20 -36.68 15.95 5.95
C THR A 20 -36.91 14.45 5.74
N LEU A 21 -37.22 13.69 6.80
CA LEU A 21 -37.41 12.24 6.73
C LEU A 21 -38.51 11.84 5.73
N GLY A 22 -39.60 12.60 5.68
CA GLY A 22 -40.71 12.36 4.75
C GLY A 22 -40.31 12.55 3.28
N ASP A 23 -39.42 13.51 3.00
CA ASP A 23 -38.90 13.78 1.66
C ASP A 23 -37.97 12.65 1.20
N GLU A 24 -37.10 12.17 2.10
CA GLU A 24 -36.19 11.04 1.79
C GLU A 24 -36.95 9.72 1.62
N ALA A 25 -37.99 9.46 2.42
CA ALA A 25 -38.90 8.33 2.21
C ALA A 25 -39.62 8.44 0.84
N GLY A 26 -40.11 9.64 0.48
CA GLY A 26 -40.71 9.89 -0.83
C GLY A 26 -39.73 9.69 -1.99
N ARG A 27 -38.45 10.05 -1.81
CA ARG A 27 -37.39 9.83 -2.80
C ARG A 27 -37.13 8.36 -3.09
N LEU A 28 -37.29 7.50 -2.09
CA LEU A 28 -37.21 6.05 -2.22
C LEU A 28 -38.51 5.44 -2.78
N GLY A 29 -39.53 6.25 -3.07
CA GLY A 29 -40.82 5.79 -3.57
C GLY A 29 -41.69 5.13 -2.49
N LEU A 30 -41.40 5.37 -1.21
CA LEU A 30 -42.11 4.74 -0.10
C LEU A 30 -43.41 5.48 0.20
N GLU A 31 -44.51 4.72 0.21
CA GLU A 31 -45.86 5.20 0.53
C GLU A 31 -46.43 4.54 1.78
N ARG A 32 -45.91 3.38 2.19
CA ARG A 32 -46.42 2.55 3.29
C ARG A 32 -45.28 1.99 4.13
N VAL A 33 -44.68 2.83 4.97
CA VAL A 33 -43.52 2.45 5.76
C VAL A 33 -43.87 1.78 7.09
N LEU A 34 -43.06 0.80 7.48
CA LEU A 34 -42.93 0.34 8.85
C LEU A 34 -41.90 1.20 9.57
N LEU A 35 -42.31 1.89 10.64
CA LEU A 35 -41.39 2.61 11.52
C LEU A 35 -40.91 1.69 12.66
N ILE A 36 -39.61 1.47 12.73
CA ILE A 36 -38.93 0.72 13.79
C ILE A 36 -38.20 1.69 14.71
N GLY A 37 -38.45 1.61 16.01
CA GLY A 37 -37.73 2.43 16.98
C GLY A 37 -38.44 2.48 18.32
N ARG A 38 -37.71 2.79 19.39
CA ARG A 38 -38.33 2.94 20.71
C ARG A 38 -39.20 4.21 20.76
N PRO A 39 -40.28 4.25 21.55
CA PRO A 39 -41.29 5.31 21.51
C PRO A 39 -40.72 6.74 21.52
N ARG A 40 -39.73 7.02 22.40
CA ARG A 40 -39.13 8.35 22.56
C ARG A 40 -38.66 9.00 21.24
N HIS A 41 -38.01 8.23 20.37
CA HIS A 41 -37.51 8.76 19.09
C HIS A 41 -38.52 8.54 17.94
N ALA A 42 -39.28 7.45 18.02
CA ALA A 42 -40.24 7.08 16.98
C ALA A 42 -41.45 8.03 16.90
N ASP A 43 -41.84 8.71 17.98
CA ASP A 43 -43.01 9.60 17.94
C ASP A 43 -42.82 10.83 17.03
N ARG A 44 -41.63 11.44 17.04
CA ARG A 44 -41.30 12.55 16.12
C ARG A 44 -41.21 12.06 14.67
N ALA A 45 -40.56 10.92 14.45
CA ALA A 45 -40.43 10.33 13.12
C ALA A 45 -41.82 9.97 12.54
N ALA A 46 -42.72 9.41 13.36
CA ALA A 46 -44.10 9.10 12.99
C ALA A 46 -44.87 10.34 12.52
N ALA A 47 -44.73 11.47 13.24
CA ALA A 47 -45.37 12.73 12.86
C ALA A 47 -44.86 13.26 11.51
N VAL A 48 -43.55 13.18 11.25
CA VAL A 48 -42.93 13.64 9.99
C VAL A 48 -43.30 12.72 8.81
N LEU A 49 -43.35 11.40 9.03
CA LEU A 49 -43.78 10.43 8.00
C LEU A 49 -45.25 10.63 7.60
N GLY A 50 -46.09 11.08 8.55
CA GLY A 50 -47.48 11.44 8.32
C GLY A 50 -48.26 10.33 7.62
N PRO A 51 -48.87 10.57 6.44
CA PRO A 51 -49.69 9.58 5.75
C PRO A 51 -48.91 8.35 5.26
N ARG A 52 -47.57 8.42 5.20
CA ARG A 52 -46.74 7.28 4.78
C ARG A 52 -46.61 6.20 5.85
N LEU A 53 -46.90 6.52 7.12
CA LEU A 53 -46.75 5.58 8.22
C LEU A 53 -47.87 4.52 8.17
N ALA A 54 -47.54 3.30 7.76
CA ALA A 54 -48.50 2.19 7.70
C ALA A 54 -48.61 1.44 9.04
N ALA A 55 -47.48 1.24 9.72
CA ALA A 55 -47.41 0.55 11.00
C ALA A 55 -46.16 0.97 11.81
N ARG A 56 -46.15 0.61 13.10
CA ARG A 56 -45.01 0.81 14.01
C ARG A 56 -44.60 -0.51 14.63
N PHE A 57 -43.30 -0.65 14.88
CA PHE A 57 -42.72 -1.73 15.67
C PHE A 57 -41.79 -1.16 16.73
N ASP A 58 -42.27 -1.06 17.97
CA ASP A 58 -41.60 -0.31 19.03
C ASP A 58 -40.60 -1.12 19.88
N ASP A 59 -40.44 -2.43 19.60
CA ASP A 59 -39.67 -3.38 20.41
C ASP A 59 -38.46 -4.02 19.69
N PRO A 60 -37.52 -3.24 19.10
CA PRO A 60 -36.28 -3.82 18.59
C PRO A 60 -35.38 -4.32 19.73
N ALA A 61 -34.96 -5.58 19.64
CA ALA A 61 -34.15 -6.24 20.67
C ALA A 61 -32.66 -6.30 20.32
N MET A 62 -31.81 -6.36 21.36
CA MET A 62 -30.37 -6.54 21.18
C MET A 62 -30.06 -7.88 20.52
N HIS A 63 -29.02 -7.91 19.68
CA HIS A 63 -28.56 -9.07 18.92
C HIS A 63 -29.57 -9.65 17.92
N THR A 64 -30.66 -8.92 17.62
CA THR A 64 -31.67 -9.25 16.60
C THR A 64 -32.10 -10.72 16.67
N PRO A 65 -32.83 -11.13 17.74
CA PRO A 65 -33.36 -12.48 17.86
C PRO A 65 -34.35 -12.77 16.72
N VAL A 66 -34.28 -13.97 16.14
CA VAL A 66 -35.10 -14.34 14.98
C VAL A 66 -36.60 -14.23 15.30
N GLU A 67 -37.01 -14.50 16.54
CA GLU A 67 -38.40 -14.42 16.99
C GLU A 67 -38.94 -12.97 16.93
N VAL A 68 -38.06 -11.98 17.16
CA VAL A 68 -38.41 -10.56 17.02
C VAL A 68 -38.55 -10.19 15.55
N THR A 69 -37.66 -10.70 14.69
CA THR A 69 -37.77 -10.54 13.24
C THR A 69 -39.08 -11.14 12.70
N GLU A 70 -39.46 -12.34 13.12
CA GLU A 70 -40.72 -12.99 12.70
C GLU A 70 -41.96 -12.20 13.11
N ARG A 71 -41.99 -11.60 14.31
CA ARG A 71 -43.08 -10.70 14.71
C ARG A 71 -43.14 -9.47 13.80
N ALA A 72 -42.00 -8.85 13.50
CA ALA A 72 -41.95 -7.68 12.62
C ALA A 72 -42.39 -8.03 11.18
N LEU A 73 -42.02 -9.20 10.67
CA LEU A 73 -42.44 -9.68 9.34
C LEU A 73 -43.96 -9.90 9.24
N LYS A 74 -44.63 -10.31 10.33
CA LYS A 74 -46.09 -10.38 10.37
C LYS A 74 -46.71 -9.00 10.21
N VAL A 75 -46.17 -7.98 10.89
CA VAL A 75 -46.63 -6.58 10.75
C VAL A 75 -46.40 -6.08 9.33
N VAL A 76 -45.25 -6.39 8.72
CA VAL A 76 -44.97 -6.06 7.31
C VAL A 76 -46.05 -6.62 6.38
N ALA A 77 -46.42 -7.89 6.56
CA ALA A 77 -47.43 -8.55 5.75
C ALA A 77 -48.87 -8.06 6.02
N GLU A 78 -49.23 -7.83 7.28
CA GLU A 78 -50.58 -7.38 7.67
C GLU A 78 -50.92 -5.97 7.19
N HIS A 79 -49.89 -5.13 7.02
CA HIS A 79 -50.04 -3.72 6.67
C HIS A 79 -49.59 -3.38 5.25
N ASP A 80 -49.28 -4.37 4.40
CA ASP A 80 -48.80 -4.16 3.03
C ASP A 80 -47.66 -3.12 2.97
N VAL A 81 -46.63 -3.33 3.78
CA VAL A 81 -45.52 -2.39 3.93
C VAL A 81 -44.61 -2.44 2.70
N ASP A 82 -44.21 -1.28 2.18
CA ASP A 82 -43.35 -1.13 1.00
C ASP A 82 -41.92 -0.63 1.31
N GLY A 83 -41.62 -0.36 2.58
CA GLY A 83 -40.28 0.02 3.03
C GLY A 83 -40.16 0.12 4.55
N VAL A 84 -38.93 0.18 5.04
CA VAL A 84 -38.63 0.23 6.47
C VAL A 84 -37.91 1.52 6.81
N VAL A 85 -38.42 2.24 7.81
CA VAL A 85 -37.72 3.38 8.42
C VAL A 85 -37.28 2.97 9.83
N ALA A 86 -35.99 3.02 10.13
CA ALA A 86 -35.48 2.62 11.44
C ALA A 86 -34.79 3.79 12.16
N ILE A 87 -35.32 4.19 13.30
CA ILE A 87 -34.75 5.25 14.15
C ILE A 87 -34.22 4.67 15.46
N GLY A 88 -32.91 4.78 15.67
CA GLY A 88 -32.27 4.27 16.88
C GLY A 88 -30.81 3.86 16.68
N GLY A 89 -30.30 3.05 17.61
CA GLY A 89 -28.97 2.44 17.51
C GLY A 89 -28.96 1.12 16.74
N GLY A 90 -27.89 0.34 16.93
CA GLY A 90 -27.65 -0.89 16.17
C GLY A 90 -28.74 -1.96 16.25
N SER A 91 -29.58 -2.02 17.29
CA SER A 91 -30.71 -2.96 17.37
C SER A 91 -31.84 -2.62 16.39
N ALA A 92 -32.15 -1.34 16.20
CA ALA A 92 -33.16 -0.88 15.25
C ALA A 92 -32.69 -1.12 13.81
N THR A 93 -31.44 -0.74 13.51
CA THR A 93 -30.79 -1.02 12.22
C THR A 93 -30.71 -2.53 11.95
N GLY A 94 -30.34 -3.34 12.95
CA GLY A 94 -30.26 -4.79 12.82
C GLY A 94 -31.61 -5.43 12.50
N LEU A 95 -32.71 -4.96 13.12
CA LEU A 95 -34.05 -5.45 12.80
C LEU A 95 -34.48 -5.04 11.37
N ALA A 96 -34.21 -3.81 10.95
CA ALA A 96 -34.48 -3.35 9.58
C ALA A 96 -33.76 -4.21 8.53
N LYS A 97 -32.47 -4.49 8.78
CA LYS A 97 -31.66 -5.39 7.96
C LYS A 97 -32.21 -6.80 7.91
N ALA A 98 -32.67 -7.33 9.04
CA ALA A 98 -33.28 -8.65 9.08
C ALA A 98 -34.57 -8.71 8.25
N ILE A 99 -35.41 -7.66 8.31
CA ILE A 99 -36.59 -7.58 7.45
C ILE A 99 -36.18 -7.54 5.98
N ALA A 100 -35.25 -6.65 5.59
CA ALA A 100 -34.76 -6.54 4.23
C ALA A 100 -34.18 -7.86 3.69
N LEU A 101 -33.48 -8.62 4.53
CA LEU A 101 -32.98 -9.95 4.16
C LEU A 101 -34.11 -10.89 3.69
N HIS A 102 -35.28 -10.80 4.33
CA HIS A 102 -36.42 -11.68 4.07
C HIS A 102 -37.40 -11.12 3.02
N THR A 103 -37.42 -9.81 2.78
CA THR A 103 -38.45 -9.16 1.96
C THR A 103 -37.92 -8.34 0.78
N ASP A 104 -36.62 -8.05 0.73
CA ASP A 104 -36.00 -7.13 -0.25
C ASP A 104 -36.54 -5.69 -0.17
N LEU A 105 -37.21 -5.31 0.95
CA LEU A 105 -37.76 -3.97 1.13
C LEU A 105 -36.65 -2.92 1.34
N PRO A 106 -36.78 -1.73 0.74
CA PRO A 106 -35.85 -0.62 0.96
C PRO A 106 -35.81 -0.16 2.42
N GLN A 107 -34.65 0.32 2.85
CA GLN A 107 -34.34 0.76 4.20
C GLN A 107 -33.89 2.22 4.21
N LEU A 108 -34.52 3.02 5.07
CA LEU A 108 -34.10 4.36 5.44
C LEU A 108 -33.74 4.38 6.93
N ILE A 109 -32.46 4.52 7.24
CA ILE A 109 -31.95 4.44 8.61
C ILE A 109 -31.68 5.84 9.17
N VAL A 110 -32.14 6.10 10.39
CA VAL A 110 -31.91 7.30 11.18
C VAL A 110 -31.11 6.92 12.44
N PRO A 111 -29.78 6.82 12.33
CA PRO A 111 -28.95 6.34 13.44
C PRO A 111 -28.88 7.38 14.57
N THR A 112 -28.97 6.91 15.81
CA THR A 112 -28.86 7.73 17.03
C THR A 112 -27.65 7.33 17.89
N THR A 113 -26.72 6.55 17.33
CA THR A 113 -25.49 6.07 17.97
C THR A 113 -24.36 6.06 16.94
N TYR A 114 -23.15 5.69 17.34
CA TYR A 114 -21.95 5.72 16.49
C TYR A 114 -21.55 4.32 15.98
N ALA A 115 -22.45 3.34 15.97
CA ALA A 115 -22.11 1.95 15.67
C ALA A 115 -21.67 1.72 14.21
N GLY A 116 -22.16 2.52 13.25
CA GLY A 116 -21.81 2.42 11.82
C GLY A 116 -22.52 1.30 11.06
N SER A 117 -23.40 0.52 11.71
CA SER A 117 -24.14 -0.59 11.08
C SER A 117 -24.97 -0.12 9.89
N GLU A 118 -25.48 1.10 9.91
CA GLU A 118 -26.27 1.73 8.86
C GLU A 118 -25.55 1.79 7.50
N LEU A 119 -24.22 1.61 7.47
CA LEU A 119 -23.43 1.62 6.24
C LEU A 119 -22.97 0.24 5.77
N THR A 120 -23.22 -0.81 6.55
CA THR A 120 -22.63 -2.11 6.28
C THR A 120 -23.61 -3.07 5.63
N SER A 121 -23.05 -3.97 4.82
CA SER A 121 -23.70 -5.17 4.28
C SER A 121 -23.69 -6.34 5.26
N VAL A 122 -23.47 -6.09 6.56
CA VAL A 122 -23.35 -7.12 7.60
C VAL A 122 -24.59 -7.14 8.48
N LEU A 123 -25.12 -8.34 8.75
CA LEU A 123 -26.20 -8.59 9.69
C LEU A 123 -25.80 -9.70 10.65
N GLY A 124 -25.97 -9.46 11.95
CA GLY A 124 -25.89 -10.48 12.99
C GLY A 124 -27.28 -10.82 13.53
N GLN A 125 -27.63 -12.11 13.61
CA GLN A 125 -28.90 -12.59 14.16
C GLN A 125 -28.66 -13.67 15.20
N THR A 126 -29.54 -13.76 16.19
CA THR A 126 -29.48 -14.78 17.24
C THR A 126 -30.64 -15.76 17.09
N ALA A 127 -30.34 -17.05 17.01
CA ALA A 127 -31.30 -18.14 17.02
C ALA A 127 -30.82 -19.21 18.01
N ASP A 128 -31.71 -19.73 18.84
CA ASP A 128 -31.39 -20.76 19.85
C ASP A 128 -30.20 -20.39 20.75
N GLY A 129 -30.09 -19.11 21.11
CA GLY A 129 -28.98 -18.58 21.92
C GLY A 129 -27.64 -18.44 21.18
N ARG A 130 -27.58 -18.77 19.89
CA ARG A 130 -26.36 -18.66 19.08
C ARG A 130 -26.46 -17.51 18.08
N LYS A 131 -25.51 -16.58 18.16
CA LYS A 131 -25.36 -15.48 17.21
C LYS A 131 -24.63 -15.94 15.95
N THR A 132 -25.17 -15.61 14.79
CA THR A 132 -24.54 -15.84 13.47
C THR A 132 -24.48 -14.54 12.70
N THR A 133 -23.43 -14.38 11.89
CA THR A 133 -23.20 -13.16 11.09
C THR A 133 -23.19 -13.51 9.61
N ARG A 134 -23.82 -12.68 8.78
CA ARG A 134 -23.84 -12.81 7.33
C ARG A 134 -23.50 -11.47 6.68
N LYS A 135 -22.64 -11.50 5.65
CA LYS A 135 -22.37 -10.36 4.75
C LYS A 135 -23.14 -10.57 3.45
N THR A 136 -24.02 -9.64 3.06
CA THR A 136 -24.80 -9.70 1.82
C THR A 136 -25.25 -8.30 1.38
N PRO A 137 -25.20 -7.96 0.08
CA PRO A 137 -25.69 -6.68 -0.41
C PRO A 137 -27.16 -6.40 -0.06
N LYS A 138 -28.00 -7.44 0.10
CA LYS A 138 -29.43 -7.32 0.43
C LYS A 138 -29.73 -6.58 1.73
N VAL A 139 -28.79 -6.58 2.68
CA VAL A 139 -28.99 -5.93 3.98
C VAL A 139 -28.31 -4.57 4.05
N ARG A 140 -27.68 -4.11 2.97
CA ARG A 140 -27.13 -2.75 2.93
C ARG A 140 -28.30 -1.75 2.81
N PRO A 141 -28.39 -0.75 3.69
CA PRO A 141 -29.43 0.26 3.55
C PRO A 141 -29.26 1.14 2.31
N GLU A 142 -30.37 1.55 1.71
CA GLU A 142 -30.43 2.42 0.55
C GLU A 142 -30.13 3.87 0.92
N ALA A 143 -30.61 4.30 2.09
CA ALA A 143 -30.41 5.66 2.57
C ALA A 143 -30.21 5.76 4.08
N VAL A 144 -29.43 6.75 4.48
CA VAL A 144 -29.16 7.11 5.87
C VAL A 144 -29.37 8.61 6.07
N LEU A 145 -30.15 8.97 7.10
CA LEU A 145 -30.36 10.35 7.54
C LEU A 145 -29.72 10.55 8.91
N TYR A 146 -28.60 11.24 8.94
CA TYR A 146 -27.89 11.65 10.15
C TYR A 146 -28.43 12.99 10.64
N ASP A 147 -29.19 12.97 11.75
CA ASP A 147 -29.61 14.15 12.50
C ASP A 147 -28.81 14.25 13.81
N VAL A 148 -27.94 15.26 13.89
CA VAL A 148 -27.09 15.52 15.06
C VAL A 148 -27.92 15.77 16.32
N GLY A 149 -29.08 16.41 16.19
CA GLY A 149 -29.97 16.73 17.30
C GLY A 149 -30.47 15.49 18.04
N LEU A 150 -30.59 14.35 17.34
CA LEU A 150 -30.99 13.07 17.94
C LEU A 150 -29.89 12.43 18.80
N THR A 151 -28.66 12.91 18.70
CA THR A 151 -27.52 12.41 19.49
C THR A 151 -27.27 13.23 20.75
N LEU A 152 -27.87 14.42 20.89
CA LEU A 152 -27.67 15.30 22.06
C LEU A 152 -28.12 14.64 23.37
N GLU A 153 -29.15 13.80 23.30
CA GLU A 153 -29.69 13.09 24.46
C GLU A 153 -29.01 11.74 24.72
N LEU A 154 -28.03 11.33 23.89
CA LEU A 154 -27.31 10.09 24.06
C LEU A 154 -26.41 10.20 25.32
N PRO A 155 -26.54 9.30 26.31
CA PRO A 155 -25.73 9.35 27.52
C PRO A 155 -24.23 9.36 27.21
N VAL A 156 -23.44 10.09 28.00
CA VAL A 156 -22.00 10.25 27.77
C VAL A 156 -21.28 8.90 27.74
N ALA A 157 -21.57 7.99 28.66
CA ALA A 157 -20.95 6.66 28.70
C ALA A 157 -21.21 5.85 27.41
N ILE A 158 -22.45 5.86 26.91
CA ILE A 158 -22.81 5.19 25.65
C ILE A 158 -22.14 5.90 24.46
N SER A 159 -22.05 7.22 24.49
CA SER A 159 -21.39 8.03 23.46
C SER A 159 -19.90 7.70 23.37
N ALA A 160 -19.24 7.59 24.52
CA ALA A 160 -17.83 7.23 24.64
C ALA A 160 -17.56 5.81 24.13
N ALA A 161 -18.27 4.81 24.66
CA ALA A 161 -18.09 3.41 24.25
C ALA A 161 -18.41 3.21 22.76
N SER A 162 -19.53 3.76 22.28
CA SER A 162 -19.91 3.67 20.87
C SER A 162 -18.95 4.43 19.96
N GLY A 163 -18.38 5.54 20.42
CA GLY A 163 -17.41 6.33 19.67
C GLY A 163 -16.06 5.62 19.52
N LEU A 164 -15.58 4.96 20.58
CA LEU A 164 -14.38 4.11 20.50
C LEU A 164 -14.60 2.87 19.66
N ASN A 165 -15.82 2.31 19.65
CA ASN A 165 -16.18 1.27 18.68
C ASN A 165 -16.06 1.77 17.23
N ALA A 166 -16.57 2.96 16.93
CA ALA A 166 -16.36 3.59 15.62
C ALA A 166 -14.87 3.80 15.30
N LEU A 167 -14.09 4.25 16.28
CA LEU A 167 -12.66 4.44 16.12
C LEU A 167 -11.96 3.11 15.77
N ALA A 168 -12.38 2.00 16.36
CA ALA A 168 -11.83 0.68 16.06
C ALA A 168 -12.01 0.29 14.58
N HIS A 169 -13.17 0.59 13.98
CA HIS A 169 -13.41 0.36 12.54
C HIS A 169 -12.41 1.11 11.67
N ALA A 170 -12.17 2.38 11.98
CA ALA A 170 -11.22 3.21 11.26
C ALA A 170 -9.77 2.75 11.48
N VAL A 171 -9.42 2.37 12.71
CA VAL A 171 -8.08 1.87 13.05
C VAL A 171 -7.76 0.58 12.31
N GLU A 172 -8.63 -0.44 12.37
CA GLU A 172 -8.39 -1.70 11.67
C GLU A 172 -8.26 -1.54 10.16
N ALA A 173 -9.04 -0.61 9.59
CA ALA A 173 -8.97 -0.35 8.16
C ALA A 173 -7.60 0.13 7.66
N THR A 174 -6.76 0.70 8.53
CA THR A 174 -5.41 1.17 8.17
C THR A 174 -4.39 0.04 7.97
N TYR A 175 -4.68 -1.17 8.44
CA TYR A 175 -3.81 -2.33 8.30
C TYR A 175 -4.55 -3.57 7.75
N ALA A 176 -5.77 -3.38 7.26
CA ALA A 176 -6.54 -4.45 6.64
C ALA A 176 -5.81 -4.99 5.39
N PRO A 177 -5.90 -6.31 5.10
CA PRO A 177 -5.21 -6.90 3.95
C PRO A 177 -5.71 -6.35 2.60
N ASP A 178 -6.93 -5.83 2.56
CA ASP A 178 -7.60 -5.17 1.44
C ASP A 178 -7.72 -3.64 1.62
N ALA A 179 -6.89 -3.06 2.49
CA ALA A 179 -6.73 -1.61 2.62
C ALA A 179 -6.31 -0.99 1.28
N ASN A 180 -6.84 0.20 1.01
CA ASN A 180 -6.63 0.93 -0.22
C ASN A 180 -6.60 2.45 0.04
N PRO A 181 -6.12 3.27 -0.92
CA PRO A 181 -5.97 4.70 -0.71
C PRO A 181 -7.26 5.43 -0.31
N MET A 182 -8.44 4.93 -0.73
CA MET A 182 -9.71 5.53 -0.32
C MET A 182 -10.03 5.22 1.14
N THR A 183 -9.85 3.97 1.57
CA THR A 183 -10.10 3.58 2.97
C THR A 183 -9.09 4.22 3.92
N ASP A 184 -7.84 4.42 3.48
CA ASP A 184 -6.82 5.13 4.27
C ASP A 184 -7.22 6.59 4.53
N LEU A 185 -7.72 7.29 3.51
CA LEU A 185 -8.21 8.66 3.64
C LEU A 185 -9.42 8.75 4.57
N LEU A 186 -10.39 7.86 4.40
CA LEU A 186 -11.59 7.80 5.24
C LEU A 186 -11.23 7.48 6.69
N ALA A 187 -10.34 6.50 6.91
CA ALA A 187 -9.87 6.10 8.23
C ALA A 187 -9.11 7.23 8.93
N ALA A 188 -8.20 7.92 8.22
CA ALA A 188 -7.45 9.04 8.78
C ALA A 188 -8.37 10.17 9.26
N GLU A 189 -9.36 10.55 8.44
CA GLU A 189 -10.33 11.59 8.79
C GLU A 189 -11.28 11.15 9.90
N ALA A 190 -11.76 9.90 9.88
CA ALA A 190 -12.56 9.33 10.95
C ALA A 190 -11.82 9.36 12.29
N LYS A 191 -10.55 8.91 12.32
CA LYS A 191 -9.68 8.97 13.50
C LYS A 191 -9.54 10.41 14.00
N ARG A 192 -9.24 11.36 13.10
CA ARG A 192 -9.09 12.78 13.45
C ARG A 192 -10.36 13.35 14.08
N LEU A 193 -11.52 13.10 13.50
CA LEU A 193 -12.80 13.60 14.01
C LEU A 193 -13.14 12.98 15.37
N LEU A 194 -13.10 11.65 15.47
CA LEU A 194 -13.46 10.92 16.69
C LEU A 194 -12.53 11.26 17.85
N MET A 195 -11.21 11.24 17.64
CA MET A 195 -10.22 11.56 18.69
C MET A 195 -10.38 12.99 19.25
N ASN A 196 -10.78 13.95 18.41
CA ASN A 196 -10.97 15.35 18.82
C ASN A 196 -12.35 15.60 19.46
N ALA A 197 -13.40 14.94 18.96
CA ALA A 197 -14.77 15.19 19.37
C ALA A 197 -15.17 14.44 20.65
N LEU A 198 -14.62 13.24 20.87
CA LEU A 198 -14.98 12.39 22.01
C LEU A 198 -14.72 13.08 23.38
N PRO A 199 -13.54 13.71 23.63
CA PRO A 199 -13.30 14.44 24.88
C PRO A 199 -14.25 15.63 25.06
N ARG A 200 -14.60 16.30 23.96
CA ARG A 200 -15.52 17.46 23.98
C ARG A 200 -16.93 17.03 24.36
N VAL A 201 -17.44 15.94 23.78
CA VAL A 201 -18.74 15.37 24.15
C VAL A 201 -18.75 14.86 25.59
N ALA A 202 -17.63 14.32 26.07
CA ALA A 202 -17.51 13.90 27.47
C ALA A 202 -17.55 15.07 28.45
N ALA A 203 -16.95 16.20 28.09
CA ALA A 203 -16.95 17.42 28.90
C ALA A 203 -18.28 18.20 28.81
N ASP A 204 -18.86 18.30 27.60
CA ASP A 204 -20.13 18.96 27.32
C ASP A 204 -20.95 18.11 26.34
N PRO A 205 -21.90 17.27 26.81
CA PRO A 205 -22.72 16.44 25.94
C PRO A 205 -23.68 17.23 25.03
N SER A 206 -23.84 18.54 25.27
CA SER A 206 -24.66 19.45 24.48
C SER A 206 -23.90 20.18 23.38
N ASP A 207 -22.57 19.97 23.27
CA ASP A 207 -21.73 20.52 22.20
C ASP A 207 -22.16 19.95 20.84
N VAL A 208 -22.95 20.72 20.10
CA VAL A 208 -23.54 20.33 18.81
C VAL A 208 -22.45 20.06 17.77
N ASP A 209 -21.37 20.85 17.76
CA ASP A 209 -20.29 20.68 16.79
C ASP A 209 -19.51 19.39 17.07
N ALA A 210 -19.23 19.10 18.34
CA ALA A 210 -18.60 17.83 18.71
C ALA A 210 -19.50 16.63 18.40
N ARG A 211 -20.83 16.74 18.62
CA ARG A 211 -21.78 15.69 18.21
C ARG A 211 -21.83 15.50 16.69
N ALA A 212 -21.75 16.59 15.92
CA ALA A 212 -21.69 16.54 14.47
C ALA A 212 -20.41 15.84 13.99
N ASP A 213 -19.27 16.17 14.59
CA ASP A 213 -17.99 15.54 14.27
C ASP A 213 -17.95 14.06 14.69
N MET A 214 -18.55 13.71 15.84
CA MET A 214 -18.74 12.31 16.24
C MET A 214 -19.54 11.51 15.21
N LEU A 215 -20.64 12.10 14.71
CA LEU A 215 -21.53 11.44 13.76
C LEU A 215 -20.91 11.32 12.36
N ARG A 216 -20.17 12.35 11.91
CA ARG A 216 -19.35 12.29 10.69
C ARG A 216 -18.24 11.26 10.81
N GLY A 217 -17.53 11.24 11.95
CA GLY A 217 -16.50 10.25 12.22
C GLY A 217 -17.05 8.83 12.19
N ALA A 218 -18.22 8.60 12.80
CA ALA A 218 -18.91 7.32 12.79
C ALA A 218 -19.35 6.89 11.38
N TRP A 219 -19.83 7.83 10.57
CA TRP A 219 -20.15 7.59 9.16
C TRP A 219 -18.93 7.13 8.35
N LEU A 220 -17.81 7.85 8.47
CA LEU A 220 -16.57 7.50 7.77
C LEU A 220 -16.01 6.15 8.25
N ALA A 221 -16.00 5.93 9.57
CA ALA A 221 -15.62 4.66 10.17
C ALA A 221 -16.51 3.48 9.73
N GLY A 222 -17.83 3.66 9.67
CA GLY A 222 -18.77 2.67 9.17
C GLY A 222 -18.58 2.36 7.67
N SER A 223 -18.15 3.35 6.89
CA SER A 223 -17.76 3.15 5.49
C SER A 223 -16.53 2.27 5.39
N CYS A 224 -15.52 2.49 6.25
CA CYS A 224 -14.35 1.62 6.34
C CYS A 224 -14.73 0.19 6.72
N LEU A 225 -15.60 0.02 7.73
CA LEU A 225 -16.08 -1.29 8.18
C LEU A 225 -16.72 -2.13 7.05
N ASP A 226 -17.46 -1.50 6.14
CA ASP A 226 -18.06 -2.24 5.00
C ASP A 226 -17.04 -2.57 3.90
N ALA A 227 -16.08 -1.66 3.69
CA ALA A 227 -15.16 -1.68 2.56
C ALA A 227 -14.01 -2.67 2.70
N VAL A 228 -13.54 -2.92 3.93
CA VAL A 228 -12.37 -3.78 4.18
C VAL A 228 -12.70 -4.97 5.07
N THR A 229 -11.80 -5.93 5.09
CA THR A 229 -11.85 -7.09 5.97
C THR A 229 -11.36 -6.69 7.36
N MET A 230 -12.22 -6.79 8.37
CA MET A 230 -11.85 -6.53 9.76
C MET A 230 -10.87 -7.60 10.26
N GLY A 231 -10.06 -7.21 11.24
CA GLY A 231 -8.90 -7.97 11.67
C GLY A 231 -9.00 -8.46 13.14
N PRO A 232 -7.84 -8.62 13.80
CA PRO A 232 -7.73 -9.18 15.14
C PRO A 232 -8.58 -8.47 16.20
N HIS A 233 -8.80 -7.15 16.09
CA HIS A 233 -9.60 -6.42 17.10
C HIS A 233 -11.05 -6.90 17.11
N HIS A 234 -11.68 -6.93 15.94
CA HIS A 234 -13.07 -7.37 15.82
C HIS A 234 -13.23 -8.85 16.12
N GLU A 235 -12.28 -9.69 15.72
CA GLU A 235 -12.29 -11.12 16.04
C GLU A 235 -12.26 -11.36 17.56
N LEU A 236 -11.35 -10.68 18.28
CA LEU A 236 -11.26 -10.78 19.73
C LEU A 236 -12.51 -10.24 20.42
N CYS A 237 -13.02 -9.08 19.99
CA CYS A 237 -14.25 -8.52 20.55
C CYS A 237 -15.46 -9.46 20.35
N HIS A 238 -15.59 -10.08 19.18
CA HIS A 238 -16.65 -11.04 18.91
C HIS A 238 -16.47 -12.35 19.69
N HIS A 239 -15.25 -12.85 19.80
CA HIS A 239 -14.93 -14.04 20.58
C HIS A 239 -15.28 -13.84 22.07
N LEU A 240 -14.77 -12.78 22.70
CA LEU A 240 -15.06 -12.50 24.11
C LEU A 240 -16.54 -12.15 24.34
N GLY A 241 -17.13 -11.33 23.47
CA GLY A 241 -18.55 -10.97 23.55
C GLY A 241 -19.48 -12.19 23.41
N GLY A 242 -19.15 -13.12 22.51
CA GLY A 242 -19.92 -14.35 22.31
C GLY A 242 -19.73 -15.38 23.43
N LYS A 243 -18.49 -15.56 23.92
CA LYS A 243 -18.13 -16.55 24.95
C LYS A 243 -18.60 -16.13 26.35
N PHE A 244 -18.48 -14.85 26.69
CA PHE A 244 -18.72 -14.34 28.05
C PHE A 244 -19.93 -13.41 28.16
N GLY A 245 -20.60 -13.08 27.05
CA GLY A 245 -21.77 -12.20 27.06
C GLY A 245 -21.44 -10.73 27.36
N LEU A 246 -20.25 -10.28 26.96
CA LEU A 246 -19.78 -8.93 27.28
C LEU A 246 -20.54 -7.83 26.52
N PRO A 247 -20.71 -6.64 27.14
CA PRO A 247 -21.31 -5.50 26.47
C PRO A 247 -20.45 -5.05 25.29
N HIS A 248 -21.07 -4.96 24.11
CA HIS A 248 -20.36 -4.88 22.84
C HIS A 248 -19.48 -3.64 22.70
N ALA A 249 -20.02 -2.43 22.94
CA ALA A 249 -19.28 -1.19 22.71
C ALA A 249 -18.13 -1.01 23.71
N GLU A 250 -18.38 -1.38 24.97
CA GLU A 250 -17.42 -1.32 26.06
C GLU A 250 -16.29 -2.33 25.86
N THR A 251 -16.58 -3.53 25.34
CA THR A 251 -15.54 -4.50 24.97
C THR A 251 -14.61 -3.93 23.90
N HIS A 252 -15.15 -3.28 22.87
CA HIS A 252 -14.34 -2.61 21.85
C HIS A 252 -13.51 -1.48 22.46
N ALA A 253 -14.10 -0.65 23.32
CA ALA A 253 -13.41 0.45 23.96
C ALA A 253 -12.24 0.01 24.83
N VAL A 254 -12.42 -1.05 25.62
CA VAL A 254 -11.36 -1.62 26.47
C VAL A 254 -10.25 -2.23 25.63
N LEU A 255 -10.57 -3.03 24.61
CA LEU A 255 -9.56 -3.79 23.87
C LEU A 255 -8.75 -2.98 22.87
N LEU A 256 -9.34 -1.92 22.29
CA LEU A 256 -8.74 -1.16 21.20
C LEU A 256 -7.27 -0.76 21.44
N PRO A 257 -6.90 -0.09 22.55
CA PRO A 257 -5.51 0.31 22.76
C PRO A 257 -4.52 -0.86 22.85
N TYR A 258 -4.94 -2.01 23.37
CA TYR A 258 -4.09 -3.20 23.50
C TYR A 258 -3.86 -3.88 22.15
N VAL A 259 -4.91 -3.98 21.34
CA VAL A 259 -4.79 -4.51 19.98
C VAL A 259 -3.97 -3.56 19.13
N MET A 260 -4.17 -2.24 19.24
CA MET A 260 -3.33 -1.24 18.57
C MET A 260 -1.85 -1.40 18.93
N ALA A 261 -1.51 -1.57 20.21
CA ALA A 261 -0.14 -1.78 20.65
C ALA A 261 0.44 -3.11 20.10
N HIS A 262 -0.36 -4.18 20.11
CA HIS A 262 0.02 -5.47 19.52
C HIS A 262 0.29 -5.37 18.02
N GLN A 263 -0.48 -4.55 17.31
CA GLN A 263 -0.29 -4.25 15.88
C GLN A 263 0.82 -3.21 15.60
N GLY A 264 1.55 -2.74 16.63
CA GLY A 264 2.64 -1.77 16.47
C GLY A 264 2.18 -0.35 16.12
N LEU A 265 0.93 0.00 16.40
CA LEU A 265 0.39 1.33 16.09
C LEU A 265 0.84 2.38 17.11
N ALA A 266 1.48 3.43 16.61
CA ALA A 266 2.15 4.45 17.43
C ALA A 266 1.20 5.25 18.35
N ASP A 267 -0.07 5.36 18.00
CA ASP A 267 -1.11 6.11 18.73
C ASP A 267 -1.90 5.24 19.73
N ALA A 268 -1.47 3.99 19.97
CA ALA A 268 -2.10 3.09 20.94
C ALA A 268 -2.20 3.70 22.36
N ASN A 269 -1.13 4.38 22.80
CA ASN A 269 -1.10 5.05 24.10
C ASN A 269 -2.00 6.28 24.16
N ASP A 270 -2.15 7.02 23.05
CA ASP A 270 -3.05 8.17 22.99
C ASP A 270 -4.52 7.71 23.10
N VAL A 271 -4.85 6.59 22.44
CA VAL A 271 -6.18 5.97 22.56
C VAL A 271 -6.41 5.38 23.95
N PHE A 272 -5.38 4.79 24.58
CA PHE A 272 -5.45 4.34 25.97
C PHE A 272 -5.76 5.50 26.92
N ASP A 273 -5.03 6.61 26.80
CA ASP A 273 -5.20 7.79 27.65
C ASP A 273 -6.54 8.48 27.40
N LEU A 274 -7.00 8.51 26.14
CA LEU A 274 -8.34 8.93 25.81
C LEU A 274 -9.38 8.04 26.52
N ALA A 275 -9.31 6.71 26.34
CA ALA A 275 -10.26 5.78 26.96
C ALA A 275 -10.29 5.89 28.48
N ALA A 276 -9.13 6.06 29.12
CA ALA A 276 -8.98 6.28 30.56
C ALA A 276 -9.61 7.59 31.06
N SER A 277 -9.79 8.59 30.19
CA SER A 277 -10.41 9.87 30.53
C SER A 277 -11.94 9.87 30.44
N LEU A 278 -12.54 8.80 29.89
CA LEU A 278 -13.98 8.72 29.60
C LEU A 278 -14.72 7.94 30.69
N PRO A 279 -16.03 8.18 30.89
CA PRO A 279 -16.82 7.47 31.88
C PRO A 279 -17.28 6.09 31.37
N ILE A 280 -16.34 5.19 31.11
CA ILE A 280 -16.54 3.82 30.60
C ILE A 280 -15.63 2.84 31.34
N PRO A 281 -15.90 1.52 31.29
CA PRO A 281 -14.97 0.54 31.83
C PRO A 281 -13.58 0.63 31.18
N HIS A 282 -12.53 0.45 31.98
CA HIS A 282 -11.13 0.59 31.54
C HIS A 282 -10.37 -0.74 31.48
N SER A 283 -11.00 -1.82 31.93
CA SER A 283 -10.40 -3.15 32.00
C SER A 283 -11.42 -4.26 31.73
N LEU A 284 -10.96 -5.43 31.32
CA LEU A 284 -11.86 -6.60 31.18
C LEU A 284 -12.39 -7.07 32.54
N ALA A 285 -11.66 -6.83 33.63
CA ALA A 285 -12.11 -7.15 34.99
C ALA A 285 -13.36 -6.36 35.37
N GLU A 286 -13.44 -5.08 34.98
CA GLU A 286 -14.65 -4.25 35.17
C GLU A 286 -15.83 -4.72 34.31
N LEU A 287 -15.57 -5.46 33.23
CA LEU A 287 -16.58 -6.15 32.42
C LEU A 287 -16.94 -7.54 32.95
N GLY A 288 -16.33 -7.98 34.06
CA GLY A 288 -16.66 -9.23 34.76
C GLY A 288 -15.77 -10.42 34.41
N LEU A 289 -14.66 -10.23 33.69
CA LEU A 289 -13.70 -11.30 33.43
C LEU A 289 -12.72 -11.52 34.59
N THR A 290 -12.22 -12.74 34.70
CA THR A 290 -11.17 -13.14 35.66
C THR A 290 -9.95 -13.68 34.93
N GLU A 291 -8.82 -13.86 35.63
CA GLU A 291 -7.62 -14.49 35.04
C GLU A 291 -7.90 -15.89 34.49
N ALA A 292 -8.74 -16.67 35.18
CA ALA A 292 -9.11 -18.03 34.77
C ALA A 292 -9.91 -18.05 33.45
N ASP A 293 -10.68 -17.00 33.16
CA ASP A 293 -11.42 -16.88 31.90
C ASP A 293 -10.49 -16.70 30.69
N LEU A 294 -9.26 -16.23 30.93
CA LEU A 294 -8.24 -15.93 29.91
C LEU A 294 -7.19 -17.04 29.73
N ASP A 295 -7.40 -18.21 30.33
CA ASP A 295 -6.52 -19.36 30.12
C ASP A 295 -6.48 -19.77 28.64
N GLY A 296 -5.28 -19.75 28.04
CA GLY A 296 -5.06 -20.05 26.63
C GLY A 296 -5.34 -18.89 25.67
N GLU A 297 -5.75 -17.71 26.16
CA GLU A 297 -5.96 -16.52 25.34
C GLU A 297 -4.64 -15.72 25.14
N PRO A 298 -4.55 -14.82 24.13
CA PRO A 298 -3.35 -14.03 23.85
C PRO A 298 -2.89 -13.14 25.03
N GLU A 299 -1.57 -12.95 25.17
CA GLU A 299 -0.97 -12.18 26.29
C GLU A 299 -1.51 -10.75 26.41
N LEU A 300 -1.87 -10.11 25.29
CA LEU A 300 -2.44 -8.75 25.30
C LEU A 300 -3.72 -8.67 26.15
N LEU A 301 -4.49 -9.77 26.27
CA LEU A 301 -5.70 -9.79 27.09
C LEU A 301 -5.40 -9.78 28.59
N ARG A 302 -4.22 -10.26 29.03
CA ARG A 302 -3.80 -10.13 30.43
C ARG A 302 -3.54 -8.67 30.80
N GLN A 303 -2.91 -7.91 29.89
CA GLN A 303 -2.75 -6.47 30.07
C GLN A 303 -4.13 -5.76 30.11
N ALA A 304 -5.03 -6.13 29.21
CA ALA A 304 -6.40 -5.60 29.16
C ALA A 304 -7.23 -5.98 30.39
N LEU A 305 -7.01 -7.14 31.00
CA LEU A 305 -7.68 -7.57 32.22
C LEU A 305 -7.40 -6.64 33.39
N HIS A 306 -6.16 -6.17 33.52
CA HIS A 306 -5.74 -5.34 34.63
C HIS A 306 -5.79 -3.84 34.35
N GLY A 307 -6.16 -3.43 33.14
CA GLY A 307 -6.14 -2.00 32.77
C GLY A 307 -4.71 -1.42 32.72
N THR A 308 -3.68 -2.26 32.59
CA THR A 308 -2.29 -1.78 32.58
C THR A 308 -2.02 -1.10 31.26
N ARG A 309 -1.36 0.07 31.28
CA ARG A 309 -0.95 0.76 30.05
C ARG A 309 -0.27 -0.23 29.09
N PRO A 310 -0.74 -0.37 27.83
CA PRO A 310 -0.12 -1.28 26.88
C PRO A 310 1.36 -0.97 26.75
N ALA A 311 2.21 -2.00 26.79
CA ALA A 311 3.61 -1.85 26.44
C ALA A 311 3.71 -1.57 24.93
N ALA A 312 3.52 -0.31 24.54
CA ALA A 312 3.76 0.09 23.17
C ALA A 312 5.26 -0.02 22.89
N PRO A 313 5.68 -0.64 21.78
CA PRO A 313 7.05 -0.45 21.31
C PRO A 313 7.32 1.06 21.21
N PRO A 314 8.55 1.52 21.52
CA PRO A 314 8.87 2.94 21.48
C PRO A 314 8.46 3.55 20.14
N SER A 315 7.83 4.73 20.16
CA SER A 315 7.38 5.39 18.93
C SER A 315 8.59 5.79 18.08
N LEU A 316 8.91 4.98 17.09
CA LEU A 316 10.01 5.21 16.15
C LEU A 316 9.71 6.37 15.17
N LYS A 317 8.46 6.87 15.12
CA LYS A 317 8.09 8.09 14.38
C LYS A 317 8.75 9.34 14.95
N ALA A 318 8.86 9.45 16.28
CA ALA A 318 9.52 10.59 16.90
C ALA A 318 11.01 10.63 16.56
N LEU A 319 11.66 9.46 16.57
CA LEU A 319 13.07 9.31 16.16
C LEU A 319 13.25 9.66 14.68
N THR A 320 12.40 9.13 13.79
CA THR A 320 12.44 9.43 12.35
C THR A 320 12.31 10.93 12.09
N LYS A 321 11.33 11.57 12.73
CA LYS A 321 11.14 13.02 12.64
C LYS A 321 12.36 13.79 13.15
N GLN A 322 12.94 13.39 14.28
CA GLN A 322 14.14 14.04 14.83
C GLN A 322 15.32 13.98 13.85
N VAL A 323 15.53 12.84 13.18
CA VAL A 323 16.59 12.72 12.16
C VAL A 323 16.28 13.59 10.94
N VAL A 324 15.06 13.55 10.42
CA VAL A 324 14.65 14.39 9.27
C VAL A 324 14.80 15.89 9.57
N ASP A 325 14.37 16.33 10.76
CA ASP A 325 14.48 17.73 11.18
C ASP A 325 15.95 18.19 11.25
N SER A 326 16.90 17.27 11.52
CA SER A 326 18.33 17.58 11.55
C SER A 326 18.89 18.03 10.19
N PHE A 327 18.19 17.74 9.08
CA PHE A 327 18.58 18.10 7.73
C PHE A 327 18.16 19.51 7.30
N ALA A 328 17.55 20.30 8.19
CA ALA A 328 16.97 21.61 7.86
C ALA A 328 17.95 22.57 7.15
N GLY A 329 19.25 22.49 7.46
CA GLY A 329 20.31 23.32 6.87
C GLY A 329 20.94 22.80 5.58
N ALA A 330 20.55 21.63 5.07
CA ALA A 330 21.13 21.04 3.87
C ALA A 330 20.63 21.75 2.58
N PRO A 331 21.41 21.70 1.48
CA PRO A 331 20.95 22.18 0.16
C PRO A 331 19.61 21.54 -0.23
N PRO A 332 18.71 22.23 -0.97
CA PRO A 332 17.34 21.76 -1.19
C PRO A 332 17.25 20.33 -1.74
N ARG A 333 18.03 20.00 -2.76
CA ARG A 333 18.04 18.65 -3.36
C ARG A 333 18.63 17.60 -2.43
N VAL A 334 19.65 17.95 -1.65
CA VAL A 334 20.27 17.03 -0.68
C VAL A 334 19.29 16.73 0.46
N ARG A 335 18.61 17.76 0.98
CA ARG A 335 17.57 17.61 2.00
C ARG A 335 16.45 16.70 1.51
N GLU A 336 15.93 16.94 0.31
CA GLU A 336 14.89 16.12 -0.30
C GLU A 336 15.28 14.64 -0.37
N LEU A 337 16.48 14.35 -0.91
CA LEU A 337 16.97 12.98 -1.05
C LEU A 337 17.22 12.28 0.29
N LEU A 338 17.81 12.99 1.27
CA LEU A 338 18.09 12.40 2.59
C LEU A 338 16.83 12.21 3.43
N THR A 339 15.86 13.11 3.33
CA THR A 339 14.56 12.95 3.99
C THR A 339 13.87 11.66 3.52
N ASP A 340 13.71 11.50 2.20
CA ASP A 340 13.05 10.32 1.63
C ASP A 340 13.81 9.01 1.94
N LEU A 341 15.15 9.05 1.86
CA LEU A 341 16.00 7.92 2.22
C LEU A 341 15.84 7.50 3.68
N VAL A 342 15.87 8.46 4.63
CA VAL A 342 15.73 8.15 6.06
C VAL A 342 14.34 7.61 6.37
N GLU A 343 13.29 8.23 5.82
CA GLU A 343 11.92 7.76 6.00
C GLU A 343 11.74 6.35 5.44
N THR A 344 12.33 6.06 4.28
CA THR A 344 12.32 4.73 3.66
C THR A 344 13.09 3.69 4.47
N LEU A 345 14.30 4.02 4.94
CA LEU A 345 15.13 3.09 5.73
C LEU A 345 14.53 2.80 7.09
N HIS A 346 14.08 3.83 7.82
CA HIS A 346 13.39 3.64 9.09
C HIS A 346 12.08 2.88 8.89
N GLY A 347 11.31 3.24 7.86
CA GLY A 347 10.08 2.54 7.50
C GLY A 347 10.31 1.06 7.15
N TYR A 348 11.41 0.73 6.46
CA TYR A 348 11.81 -0.64 6.18
C TYR A 348 12.11 -1.41 7.47
N ALA A 349 13.00 -0.87 8.33
CA ALA A 349 13.39 -1.51 9.58
C ALA A 349 12.19 -1.76 10.50
N ILE A 350 11.26 -0.80 10.58
CA ILE A 350 10.02 -0.93 11.37
C ILE A 350 9.11 -2.02 10.77
N ARG A 351 8.86 -1.97 9.46
CA ARG A 351 7.92 -2.88 8.80
C ARG A 351 8.37 -4.33 8.83
N THR A 352 9.68 -4.58 8.81
CA THR A 352 10.24 -5.93 8.86
C THR A 352 10.57 -6.41 10.27
N ASP A 353 10.38 -5.57 11.29
CA ASP A 353 10.85 -5.82 12.66
C ASP A 353 12.35 -6.22 12.68
N LEU A 354 13.18 -5.44 11.96
CA LEU A 354 14.59 -5.77 11.72
C LEU A 354 15.32 -5.96 13.05
N THR A 355 15.83 -7.17 13.28
CA THR A 355 16.52 -7.50 14.52
C THR A 355 17.93 -6.90 14.55
N GLN A 356 18.49 -6.79 15.76
CA GLN A 356 19.88 -6.34 15.94
C GLN A 356 20.86 -7.23 15.18
N ASP A 357 20.69 -8.55 15.23
CA ASP A 357 21.57 -9.52 14.57
C ASP A 357 21.51 -9.38 13.04
N GLU A 358 20.31 -9.20 12.47
CA GLU A 358 20.13 -8.97 11.03
C GLU A 358 20.72 -7.63 10.59
N TRP A 359 20.55 -6.58 11.41
CA TRP A 359 21.17 -5.28 11.16
C TRP A 359 22.69 -5.37 11.19
N GLU A 360 23.28 -6.02 12.20
CA GLU A 360 24.74 -6.24 12.29
C GLU A 360 25.25 -7.06 11.10
N TYR A 361 24.51 -8.08 10.68
CA TYR A 361 24.82 -8.85 9.49
C TYR A 361 24.83 -7.98 8.22
N ALA A 362 23.80 -7.15 8.01
CA ALA A 362 23.71 -6.24 6.87
C ALA A 362 24.85 -5.21 6.86
N ILE A 363 25.17 -4.61 8.01
CA ILE A 363 26.33 -3.72 8.15
C ILE A 363 27.64 -4.47 7.84
N GLY A 364 27.75 -5.73 8.26
CA GLY A 364 28.87 -6.60 7.93
C GLY A 364 29.04 -6.81 6.43
N VAL A 365 27.94 -7.05 5.69
CA VAL A 365 27.93 -7.17 4.23
C VAL A 365 28.44 -5.88 3.56
N LEU A 366 27.91 -4.72 3.95
CA LEU A 366 28.34 -3.42 3.42
C LEU A 366 29.82 -3.12 3.72
N THR A 367 30.27 -3.50 4.92
CA THR A 367 31.68 -3.34 5.32
C THR A 367 32.60 -4.20 4.46
N ARG A 368 32.25 -5.48 4.22
CA ARG A 368 33.02 -6.37 3.34
C ARG A 368 33.03 -5.85 1.90
N ALA A 369 31.91 -5.30 1.41
CA ALA A 369 31.84 -4.70 0.08
C ALA A 369 32.78 -3.49 -0.04
N GLY A 370 32.90 -2.68 1.01
CA GLY A 370 33.89 -1.62 1.09
C GLY A 370 35.33 -2.13 1.05
N HIS A 371 35.67 -3.20 1.79
CA HIS A 371 37.03 -3.73 1.83
C HIS A 371 37.50 -4.41 0.53
N ILE A 372 36.59 -5.01 -0.23
CA ILE A 372 36.93 -5.67 -1.51
C ILE A 372 36.95 -4.69 -2.69
N THR A 373 36.43 -3.48 -2.50
CA THR A 373 36.46 -2.42 -3.51
C THR A 373 37.89 -1.86 -3.68
N THR A 374 38.35 -1.77 -4.93
CA THR A 374 39.66 -1.25 -5.36
C THR A 374 39.48 -0.24 -6.50
N ASP A 375 40.58 0.35 -7.00
CA ASP A 375 40.56 1.23 -8.17
C ASP A 375 40.05 0.53 -9.46
N THR A 376 40.11 -0.80 -9.50
CA THR A 376 39.68 -1.63 -10.64
C THR A 376 38.47 -2.52 -10.34
N ARG A 377 37.95 -2.50 -9.10
CA ARG A 377 36.76 -3.26 -8.68
C ARG A 377 35.86 -2.38 -7.80
N GLN A 378 34.62 -2.11 -8.23
CA GLN A 378 33.65 -1.34 -7.45
C GLN A 378 32.49 -2.21 -6.97
N GLU A 379 32.64 -2.85 -5.80
CA GLU A 379 31.63 -3.79 -5.27
C GLU A 379 30.31 -3.08 -4.93
N PHE A 380 30.35 -1.80 -4.53
CA PHE A 380 29.11 -1.03 -4.29
C PHE A 380 28.33 -0.75 -5.58
N ILE A 381 29.02 -0.55 -6.72
CA ILE A 381 28.35 -0.46 -8.01
C ILE A 381 27.76 -1.82 -8.37
N LEU A 382 28.48 -2.90 -8.11
CA LEU A 382 27.97 -4.24 -8.35
C LEU A 382 26.72 -4.56 -7.50
N LEU A 383 26.70 -4.11 -6.26
CA LEU A 383 25.53 -4.20 -5.38
C LEU A 383 24.36 -3.37 -5.94
N SER A 384 24.62 -2.15 -6.41
CA SER A 384 23.62 -1.29 -7.08
C SER A 384 23.05 -1.94 -8.33
N ASP A 385 23.91 -2.52 -9.17
CA ASP A 385 23.58 -3.19 -10.42
C ASP A 385 22.69 -4.42 -10.17
N THR A 386 23.10 -5.27 -9.23
CA THR A 386 22.39 -6.53 -8.91
C THR A 386 21.10 -6.32 -8.12
N LEU A 387 20.94 -5.20 -7.41
CA LEU A 387 19.67 -4.75 -6.84
C LEU A 387 18.81 -3.95 -7.84
N GLY A 388 19.32 -3.66 -9.04
CA GLY A 388 18.61 -2.95 -10.10
C GLY A 388 18.53 -1.43 -9.94
N VAL A 389 19.21 -0.86 -8.93
CA VAL A 389 19.21 0.59 -8.68
C VAL A 389 19.84 1.33 -9.86
N SER A 390 20.96 0.84 -10.40
CA SER A 390 21.62 1.44 -11.56
C SER A 390 20.71 1.46 -12.79
N SER A 391 19.96 0.39 -13.02
CA SER A 391 18.99 0.30 -14.12
C SER A 391 17.81 1.26 -13.93
N VAL A 392 17.31 1.43 -12.70
CA VAL A 392 16.29 2.45 -12.39
C VAL A 392 16.81 3.86 -12.63
N VAL A 393 18.02 4.17 -12.17
CA VAL A 393 18.67 5.48 -12.40
C VAL A 393 18.85 5.72 -13.88
N ASP A 394 19.33 4.73 -14.63
CA ASP A 394 19.49 4.79 -16.08
C ASP A 394 18.16 5.07 -16.78
N VAL A 395 17.10 4.34 -16.45
CA VAL A 395 15.77 4.57 -16.99
C VAL A 395 15.28 5.98 -16.66
N LEU A 396 15.37 6.44 -15.40
CA LEU A 396 14.90 7.78 -15.03
C LEU A 396 15.67 8.91 -15.72
N THR A 397 16.96 8.69 -15.96
CA THR A 397 17.86 9.65 -16.61
C THR A 397 17.59 9.75 -18.11
N ASN A 398 17.11 8.67 -18.73
CA ASN A 398 16.93 8.55 -20.19
C ASN A 398 15.46 8.45 -20.64
N SER A 399 14.50 8.23 -19.74
CA SER A 399 13.06 8.22 -20.02
C SER A 399 12.50 9.58 -20.46
N ARG A 400 13.33 10.64 -20.34
CA ARG A 400 13.02 12.01 -20.77
C ARG A 400 13.39 12.28 -22.23
N THR A 401 14.02 11.32 -22.91
CA THR A 401 14.43 11.39 -24.33
C THR A 401 13.90 10.17 -25.11
N PRO A 402 12.57 10.03 -25.28
CA PRO A 402 11.96 8.83 -25.86
C PRO A 402 12.39 8.54 -27.30
N ASP A 403 12.88 9.55 -28.02
CA ASP A 403 13.35 9.43 -29.40
C ASP A 403 14.84 9.09 -29.50
N THR A 404 15.48 8.57 -28.44
CA THR A 404 16.92 8.17 -28.46
C THR A 404 17.08 6.66 -28.27
N THR A 405 18.22 6.11 -28.70
CA THR A 405 18.52 4.70 -28.41
C THR A 405 18.57 4.49 -26.89
N PRO A 406 17.97 3.40 -26.36
CA PRO A 406 18.05 3.10 -24.95
C PRO A 406 19.50 3.01 -24.47
N SER A 407 19.80 3.71 -23.39
CA SER A 407 21.08 3.60 -22.70
C SER A 407 21.17 2.30 -21.88
N ALA A 408 22.34 2.00 -21.35
CA ALA A 408 22.57 0.92 -20.41
C ALA A 408 23.68 1.29 -19.41
N VAL A 409 23.85 0.46 -18.38
CA VAL A 409 24.96 0.58 -17.42
C VAL A 409 26.32 0.40 -18.12
N LEU A 410 27.34 1.14 -17.69
CA LEU A 410 28.69 1.08 -18.26
C LEU A 410 29.35 -0.29 -18.10
N GLY A 411 28.95 -1.06 -17.09
CA GLY A 411 29.54 -2.36 -16.79
C GLY A 411 30.91 -2.25 -16.11
N PRO A 412 31.33 -3.32 -15.41
CA PRO A 412 32.50 -3.28 -14.52
C PRO A 412 33.85 -3.36 -15.26
N PHE A 413 33.86 -3.67 -16.56
CA PHE A 413 35.08 -3.95 -17.34
C PHE A 413 35.41 -2.86 -18.39
N TYR A 414 34.83 -1.67 -18.26
CA TYR A 414 35.24 -0.52 -19.07
C TYR A 414 36.60 0.01 -18.59
N VAL A 415 37.50 0.27 -19.54
CA VAL A 415 38.83 0.86 -19.31
C VAL A 415 38.90 2.15 -20.12
N GLU A 416 39.30 3.25 -19.47
CA GLU A 416 39.40 4.55 -20.11
C GLU A 416 40.53 4.60 -21.14
N GLY A 417 40.26 5.23 -22.29
CA GLY A 417 41.25 5.47 -23.34
C GLY A 417 41.62 4.24 -24.19
N PRO A 418 40.64 3.49 -24.73
CA PRO A 418 40.93 2.39 -25.64
C PRO A 418 41.67 2.88 -26.92
N PRO A 419 42.40 1.99 -27.61
CA PRO A 419 43.23 2.38 -28.75
C PRO A 419 42.41 2.94 -29.92
N GLU A 420 42.82 4.10 -30.45
CA GLU A 420 42.25 4.64 -31.68
C GLU A 420 42.53 3.69 -32.85
N THR A 421 41.45 3.28 -33.53
CA THR A 421 41.45 2.17 -34.49
C THR A 421 40.83 2.62 -35.81
N PRO A 422 41.44 2.28 -36.98
CA PRO A 422 40.88 2.67 -38.28
C PRO A 422 39.64 1.84 -38.65
N GLN A 423 38.80 2.41 -39.50
CA GLN A 423 37.63 1.74 -40.09
C GLN A 423 38.01 0.40 -40.77
N GLY A 424 37.22 -0.64 -40.56
CA GLY A 424 37.40 -1.98 -41.12
C GLY A 424 38.43 -2.87 -40.40
N ALA A 425 39.06 -2.36 -39.33
CA ALA A 425 39.97 -3.13 -38.49
C ALA A 425 39.28 -4.35 -37.86
N ASP A 426 40.08 -5.35 -37.52
CA ASP A 426 39.64 -6.50 -36.74
C ASP A 426 40.11 -6.33 -35.30
N ILE A 427 39.16 -6.08 -34.40
CA ILE A 427 39.47 -5.83 -32.99
C ILE A 427 39.65 -7.13 -32.20
N ALA A 428 39.35 -8.30 -32.79
CA ALA A 428 39.59 -9.58 -32.14
C ALA A 428 41.06 -10.01 -32.22
N GLU A 429 41.86 -9.40 -33.10
CA GLU A 429 43.31 -9.64 -33.27
C GLU A 429 43.71 -11.13 -33.35
N GLY A 430 42.85 -11.97 -33.94
CA GLY A 430 43.11 -13.41 -34.13
C GLY A 430 42.68 -14.32 -32.98
N LEU A 431 41.97 -13.79 -31.98
CA LEU A 431 41.30 -14.61 -30.97
C LEU A 431 40.29 -15.57 -31.61
N PRO A 432 40.14 -16.78 -31.05
CA PRO A 432 39.14 -17.74 -31.52
C PRO A 432 37.72 -17.22 -31.23
N GLY A 433 36.80 -17.53 -32.13
CA GLY A 433 35.41 -17.10 -32.04
C GLY A 433 34.69 -17.17 -33.37
N THR A 434 33.36 -17.07 -33.33
CA THR A 434 32.55 -16.90 -34.54
C THR A 434 32.74 -15.48 -35.06
N PRO A 435 33.26 -15.26 -36.28
CA PRO A 435 33.47 -13.91 -36.80
C PRO A 435 32.16 -13.11 -36.82
N LEU A 436 32.26 -11.81 -36.61
CA LEU A 436 31.16 -10.86 -36.63
C LEU A 436 31.59 -9.59 -37.39
N TRP A 437 30.87 -9.27 -38.45
CA TRP A 437 31.05 -8.02 -39.20
C TRP A 437 30.08 -6.97 -38.69
N THR A 438 30.58 -5.82 -38.26
CA THR A 438 29.77 -4.76 -37.66
C THR A 438 29.67 -3.56 -38.61
N ASP A 439 28.45 -3.06 -38.84
CA ASP A 439 28.16 -1.80 -39.56
C ASP A 439 27.14 -0.99 -38.76
N ILE A 440 27.65 0.03 -38.07
CA ILE A 440 26.87 0.89 -37.18
C ILE A 440 26.70 2.25 -37.82
N LEU A 441 25.49 2.79 -37.73
CA LEU A 441 25.17 4.17 -38.08
C LEU A 441 24.87 4.96 -36.79
N VAL A 442 25.41 6.18 -36.68
CA VAL A 442 25.08 7.11 -35.60
C VAL A 442 24.36 8.32 -36.18
N THR A 443 23.14 8.58 -35.71
CA THR A 443 22.32 9.73 -36.10
C THR A 443 21.92 10.58 -34.90
N ASP A 444 21.49 11.81 -35.17
CA ASP A 444 20.76 12.62 -34.22
C ASP A 444 19.26 12.27 -34.21
N THR A 445 18.47 12.98 -33.40
CA THR A 445 17.02 12.80 -33.28
C THR A 445 16.22 13.18 -34.53
N ASP A 446 16.84 13.90 -35.48
CA ASP A 446 16.26 14.27 -36.78
C ASP A 446 16.74 13.33 -37.91
N ASP A 447 17.28 12.16 -37.53
CA ASP A 447 17.84 11.13 -38.41
C ASP A 447 19.00 11.64 -39.30
N GLN A 448 19.67 12.72 -38.89
CA GLN A 448 20.86 13.20 -39.59
C GLN A 448 22.11 12.46 -39.11
N PRO A 449 23.02 12.05 -40.00
CA PRO A 449 24.28 11.44 -39.62
C PRO A 449 25.12 12.32 -38.71
N VAL A 450 25.74 11.72 -37.69
CA VAL A 450 26.66 12.41 -36.77
C VAL A 450 28.12 12.03 -37.11
N PRO A 451 28.84 12.84 -37.90
CA PRO A 451 30.24 12.57 -38.23
C PRO A 451 31.18 12.90 -37.08
N GLU A 452 32.35 12.26 -37.05
CA GLU A 452 33.40 12.50 -36.06
C GLU A 452 32.91 12.33 -34.60
N ALA A 453 31.95 11.44 -34.38
CA ALA A 453 31.58 10.96 -33.05
C ALA A 453 32.60 9.91 -32.61
N VAL A 454 33.04 10.01 -31.35
CA VAL A 454 33.96 9.04 -30.75
C VAL A 454 33.14 7.86 -30.25
N VAL A 455 33.47 6.65 -30.70
CA VAL A 455 32.76 5.42 -30.34
C VAL A 455 33.73 4.43 -29.73
N ASP A 456 33.63 4.24 -28.42
CA ASP A 456 34.36 3.20 -27.71
C ASP A 456 33.54 1.91 -27.72
N VAL A 457 34.19 0.80 -28.07
CA VAL A 457 33.60 -0.54 -28.16
C VAL A 457 34.39 -1.49 -27.27
N TRP A 458 33.71 -2.35 -26.53
CA TRP A 458 34.33 -3.44 -25.76
C TRP A 458 33.36 -4.62 -25.58
N GLN A 459 33.90 -5.84 -25.46
CA GLN A 459 33.09 -7.06 -25.29
C GLN A 459 33.90 -8.19 -24.65
N SER A 460 33.21 -9.28 -24.28
CA SER A 460 33.82 -10.56 -23.92
C SER A 460 34.29 -11.34 -25.16
N ASN A 461 35.23 -12.26 -24.94
CA ASN A 461 35.63 -13.28 -25.92
C ASN A 461 34.64 -14.46 -25.98
N GLU A 462 34.95 -15.49 -26.78
CA GLU A 462 34.09 -16.68 -26.91
C GLU A 462 33.93 -17.50 -25.62
N ASP A 463 34.88 -17.37 -24.69
CA ASP A 463 34.89 -18.05 -23.39
C ASP A 463 34.25 -17.20 -22.26
N GLY A 464 33.79 -15.97 -22.56
CA GLY A 464 33.17 -15.09 -21.56
C GLY A 464 34.16 -14.29 -20.70
N PHE A 465 35.35 -13.98 -21.22
CA PHE A 465 36.35 -13.13 -20.55
C PHE A 465 36.59 -11.82 -21.30
N TYR A 466 36.75 -10.72 -20.56
CA TYR A 466 37.27 -9.46 -21.10
C TYR A 466 38.80 -9.46 -21.13
N ASP A 467 39.39 -8.64 -21.99
CA ASP A 467 40.84 -8.43 -22.12
C ASP A 467 41.57 -8.22 -20.78
N VAL A 468 41.00 -7.41 -19.88
CA VAL A 468 41.57 -7.14 -18.55
C VAL A 468 41.65 -8.38 -17.64
N GLN A 469 40.95 -9.46 -17.98
CA GLN A 469 40.95 -10.73 -17.25
C GLN A 469 41.91 -11.76 -17.88
N LEU A 470 42.57 -11.42 -19.00
CA LEU A 470 43.45 -12.30 -19.76
C LEU A 470 44.91 -11.82 -19.64
N PRO A 471 45.64 -12.19 -18.58
CA PRO A 471 46.99 -11.67 -18.31
C PRO A 471 48.04 -12.10 -19.35
N ASP A 472 47.75 -13.15 -20.12
CA ASP A 472 48.65 -13.74 -21.11
C ASP A 472 48.41 -13.23 -22.54
N VAL A 473 47.47 -12.29 -22.73
CA VAL A 473 47.19 -11.67 -24.03
C VAL A 473 47.88 -10.31 -24.10
N ASP A 474 48.75 -10.14 -25.10
CA ASP A 474 49.48 -8.89 -25.34
C ASP A 474 48.55 -7.82 -25.95
N GLY A 475 48.29 -6.75 -25.19
CA GLY A 475 47.59 -5.56 -25.66
C GLY A 475 46.07 -5.59 -25.49
N PRO A 476 45.39 -4.45 -25.70
CA PRO A 476 43.93 -4.37 -25.66
C PRO A 476 43.32 -5.12 -26.84
N VAL A 477 42.64 -6.23 -26.55
CA VAL A 477 41.89 -7.03 -27.54
C VAL A 477 40.39 -6.89 -27.30
N LEU A 478 39.58 -7.03 -28.35
CA LEU A 478 38.12 -6.89 -28.29
C LEU A 478 37.65 -5.53 -27.74
N ARG A 479 38.53 -4.53 -27.81
CA ARG A 479 38.31 -3.17 -27.32
C ARG A 479 38.96 -2.17 -28.27
N ALA A 480 38.22 -1.15 -28.67
CA ALA A 480 38.71 -0.14 -29.60
C ALA A 480 37.98 1.19 -29.46
N ARG A 481 38.63 2.27 -29.92
CA ARG A 481 38.04 3.59 -30.15
C ARG A 481 37.97 3.86 -31.64
N PHE A 482 36.79 4.20 -32.13
CA PHE A 482 36.56 4.59 -33.52
C PHE A 482 36.06 6.04 -33.62
N ARG A 483 36.13 6.57 -34.84
CA ARG A 483 35.46 7.81 -35.24
C ARG A 483 34.51 7.54 -36.38
N THR A 484 33.27 8.02 -36.26
CA THR A 484 32.30 7.91 -37.34
C THR A 484 32.74 8.71 -38.56
N ASP A 485 32.50 8.16 -39.75
CA ASP A 485 32.81 8.82 -41.03
C ASP A 485 31.83 9.97 -41.35
N ALA A 486 31.95 10.55 -42.55
CA ALA A 486 31.10 11.67 -43.00
C ALA A 486 29.61 11.29 -43.05
N GLU A 487 29.32 10.00 -43.24
CA GLU A 487 27.98 9.41 -43.27
C GLU A 487 27.55 8.90 -41.88
N GLY A 488 28.29 9.22 -40.82
CA GLY A 488 27.98 8.83 -39.44
C GLY A 488 28.23 7.36 -39.15
N ARG A 489 28.99 6.64 -39.99
CA ARG A 489 29.16 5.19 -39.88
C ARG A 489 30.46 4.77 -39.21
N LEU A 490 30.41 3.61 -38.53
CA LEU A 490 31.60 2.84 -38.19
C LEU A 490 31.46 1.37 -38.58
N ARG A 491 32.54 0.81 -39.11
CA ARG A 491 32.64 -0.59 -39.53
C ARG A 491 33.87 -1.23 -38.95
N PHE A 492 33.74 -2.45 -38.45
CA PHE A 492 34.85 -3.24 -37.93
C PHE A 492 34.50 -4.73 -37.91
N ARG A 493 35.52 -5.56 -37.70
CA ARG A 493 35.38 -7.00 -37.46
C ARG A 493 35.67 -7.30 -36.00
N THR A 494 34.92 -8.25 -35.48
CA THR A 494 35.10 -8.81 -34.13
C THR A 494 34.63 -10.27 -34.16
N ILE A 495 34.36 -10.84 -32.99
CA ILE A 495 33.71 -12.13 -32.81
C ILE A 495 32.37 -11.95 -32.09
N VAL A 496 31.45 -12.90 -32.24
CA VAL A 496 30.21 -12.94 -31.46
C VAL A 496 30.57 -13.07 -29.96
N PRO A 497 30.09 -12.16 -29.09
CA PRO A 497 30.40 -12.23 -27.66
C PRO A 497 29.68 -13.41 -27.00
N SER A 498 30.24 -13.92 -25.91
CA SER A 498 29.61 -14.93 -25.06
C SER A 498 29.09 -14.34 -23.76
N ALA A 499 28.15 -15.06 -23.14
CA ALA A 499 27.70 -14.74 -21.79
C ALA A 499 28.89 -14.81 -20.82
N TYR A 500 28.91 -13.91 -19.85
CA TYR A 500 30.01 -13.83 -18.89
C TYR A 500 29.48 -13.60 -17.48
N PRO A 501 30.15 -14.11 -16.44
CA PRO A 501 29.79 -13.84 -15.06
C PRO A 501 30.34 -12.47 -14.62
N ILE A 502 29.55 -11.74 -13.82
CA ILE A 502 30.12 -10.69 -12.96
C ILE A 502 30.98 -11.33 -11.85
N PRO A 503 31.90 -10.58 -11.21
CA PRO A 503 32.60 -11.07 -10.02
C PRO A 503 31.60 -11.54 -8.95
N ALA A 504 31.74 -12.79 -8.49
CA ALA A 504 30.84 -13.42 -7.52
C ALA A 504 31.58 -13.97 -6.29
N ASP A 505 32.87 -13.63 -6.15
CA ASP A 505 33.75 -14.01 -5.03
C ASP A 505 33.63 -13.06 -3.82
N GLY A 506 32.68 -12.12 -3.86
CA GLY A 506 32.44 -11.11 -2.85
C GLY A 506 31.03 -11.15 -2.24
N PRO A 507 30.68 -10.19 -1.37
CA PRO A 507 29.39 -10.14 -0.70
C PRO A 507 28.19 -10.06 -1.66
N VAL A 508 28.36 -9.51 -2.86
CA VAL A 508 27.30 -9.52 -3.87
C VAL A 508 27.04 -10.93 -4.40
N GLY A 509 28.09 -11.73 -4.59
CA GLY A 509 27.95 -13.14 -4.96
C GLY A 509 27.23 -13.95 -3.88
N GLU A 510 27.63 -13.77 -2.60
CA GLU A 510 26.94 -14.38 -1.46
C GLU A 510 25.43 -14.02 -1.44
N MET A 511 25.10 -12.76 -1.73
CA MET A 511 23.72 -12.29 -1.81
C MET A 511 22.95 -12.98 -2.95
N LEU A 512 23.55 -13.07 -4.15
CA LEU A 512 22.92 -13.73 -5.31
C LEU A 512 22.65 -15.21 -5.01
N ASP A 513 23.61 -15.92 -4.41
CA ASP A 513 23.44 -17.31 -3.99
C ASP A 513 22.29 -17.47 -2.99
N ALA A 514 22.21 -16.57 -1.99
CA ALA A 514 21.14 -16.58 -0.99
C ALA A 514 19.73 -16.44 -1.60
N VAL A 515 19.60 -15.73 -2.71
CA VAL A 515 18.31 -15.55 -3.43
C VAL A 515 18.17 -16.46 -4.65
N GLY A 516 19.09 -17.41 -4.86
CA GLY A 516 19.07 -18.37 -5.96
C GLY A 516 19.23 -17.73 -7.35
N ARG A 517 19.98 -16.62 -7.46
CA ARG A 517 20.27 -15.93 -8.72
C ARG A 517 21.67 -16.25 -9.21
N HIS A 518 21.83 -16.34 -10.53
CA HIS A 518 23.14 -16.56 -11.16
C HIS A 518 23.88 -15.22 -11.41
N PRO A 519 25.22 -15.22 -11.50
CA PRO A 519 26.01 -14.01 -11.79
C PRO A 519 26.15 -13.71 -13.29
N TYR A 520 25.50 -14.44 -14.18
CA TYR A 520 25.68 -14.28 -15.62
C TYR A 520 24.98 -13.06 -16.22
N ARG A 521 25.68 -12.45 -17.15
CA ARG A 521 25.22 -11.40 -18.06
C ARG A 521 24.97 -12.02 -19.43
N ALA A 522 23.88 -11.63 -20.08
CA ALA A 522 23.57 -12.09 -21.43
C ALA A 522 24.68 -11.66 -22.42
N PRO A 523 24.94 -12.38 -23.51
CA PRO A 523 25.99 -12.00 -24.48
C PRO A 523 25.70 -10.65 -25.15
N HIS A 524 26.65 -9.72 -25.13
CA HIS A 524 26.49 -8.39 -25.71
C HIS A 524 27.80 -7.70 -26.12
N VAL A 525 27.68 -6.69 -26.99
CA VAL A 525 28.75 -5.75 -27.33
C VAL A 525 28.42 -4.39 -26.73
N HIS A 526 29.36 -3.78 -26.01
CA HIS A 526 29.16 -2.45 -25.44
C HIS A 526 29.56 -1.33 -26.40
N PHE A 527 28.89 -0.19 -26.24
CA PHE A 527 29.15 1.03 -26.97
C PHE A 527 29.11 2.24 -26.03
N MET A 528 30.09 3.13 -26.14
CA MET A 528 30.03 4.47 -25.59
C MET A 528 30.26 5.49 -26.71
N ILE A 529 29.26 6.32 -26.97
CA ILE A 529 29.22 7.27 -28.08
C ILE A 529 29.26 8.69 -27.51
N ALA A 530 30.31 9.44 -27.85
CA ALA A 530 30.53 10.80 -27.38
C ALA A 530 30.77 11.76 -28.53
N LYS A 531 30.09 12.91 -28.50
CA LYS A 531 30.29 14.02 -29.44
C LYS A 531 30.06 15.35 -28.72
N PRO A 532 30.97 16.35 -28.83
CA PRO A 532 30.70 17.67 -28.29
C PRO A 532 29.39 18.25 -28.83
N GLY A 533 28.53 18.77 -27.94
CA GLY A 533 27.19 19.24 -28.28
C GLY A 533 26.09 18.19 -28.21
N TYR A 534 26.45 16.91 -27.99
CA TYR A 534 25.52 15.81 -27.77
C TYR A 534 25.70 15.23 -26.38
N ARG A 535 24.66 14.55 -25.91
CA ARG A 535 24.71 13.73 -24.70
C ARG A 535 25.47 12.44 -25.00
N THR A 536 26.40 12.06 -24.12
CA THR A 536 27.08 10.77 -24.23
C THR A 536 26.08 9.63 -24.06
N LEU A 537 26.03 8.70 -25.02
CA LEU A 537 25.24 7.49 -24.94
C LEU A 537 26.14 6.33 -24.53
N ILE A 538 25.85 5.71 -23.39
CA ILE A 538 26.42 4.42 -22.98
C ILE A 538 25.32 3.38 -23.21
N THR A 539 25.61 2.33 -23.96
CA THR A 539 24.62 1.29 -24.31
C THR A 539 25.31 -0.04 -24.64
N GLN A 540 24.52 -1.05 -24.93
CA GLN A 540 24.96 -2.40 -25.25
C GLN A 540 23.98 -3.05 -26.23
N LEU A 541 24.46 -3.88 -27.15
CA LEU A 541 23.62 -4.66 -28.08
C LEU A 541 23.74 -6.14 -27.75
N PHE A 542 22.61 -6.76 -27.41
CA PHE A 542 22.52 -8.16 -27.00
C PHE A 542 22.26 -9.09 -28.17
N VAL A 543 22.84 -10.29 -28.11
CA VAL A 543 22.65 -11.33 -29.11
C VAL A 543 21.26 -11.95 -28.98
N ALA A 544 20.42 -11.84 -30.01
CA ALA A 544 19.11 -12.48 -30.03
C ALA A 544 19.23 -14.02 -29.89
N GLY A 545 18.43 -14.60 -28.99
CA GLY A 545 18.49 -16.03 -28.68
C GLY A 545 19.71 -16.45 -27.85
N GLY A 546 20.54 -15.50 -27.39
CA GLY A 546 21.64 -15.76 -26.47
C GLY A 546 21.16 -16.15 -25.07
N ASP A 547 22.04 -16.79 -24.30
CA ASP A 547 21.74 -17.21 -22.93
C ASP A 547 21.45 -16.00 -22.03
N TYR A 548 20.63 -16.23 -20.98
CA TYR A 548 20.35 -15.28 -19.89
C TYR A 548 19.66 -13.96 -20.28
N LEU A 549 19.10 -13.82 -21.48
CA LEU A 549 18.35 -12.61 -21.88
C LEU A 549 17.20 -12.28 -20.90
N ASP A 550 16.47 -13.30 -20.45
CA ASP A 550 15.32 -13.15 -19.55
C ASP A 550 15.70 -13.09 -18.06
N SER A 551 16.96 -13.36 -17.72
CA SER A 551 17.41 -13.55 -16.33
C SER A 551 18.70 -12.80 -15.99
N ASP A 552 19.07 -11.84 -16.83
CA ASP A 552 20.30 -11.07 -16.72
C ASP A 552 20.55 -10.50 -15.31
N THR A 553 21.74 -10.74 -14.76
CA THR A 553 22.00 -10.50 -13.33
C THR A 553 21.96 -9.03 -12.90
N VAL A 554 22.09 -8.08 -13.83
CA VAL A 554 22.03 -6.63 -13.50
C VAL A 554 20.83 -5.93 -14.14
N PHE A 555 19.90 -6.71 -14.69
CA PHE A 555 18.70 -6.17 -15.34
C PHE A 555 19.03 -5.19 -16.48
N GLY A 556 20.10 -5.49 -17.25
CA GLY A 556 20.59 -4.61 -18.30
C GLY A 556 19.91 -4.81 -19.66
N VAL A 557 19.15 -5.90 -19.84
CA VAL A 557 18.50 -6.26 -21.11
C VAL A 557 17.27 -5.39 -21.34
N LYS A 558 17.16 -4.84 -22.56
CA LYS A 558 16.02 -4.06 -23.04
C LYS A 558 15.64 -4.55 -24.42
N ASP A 559 14.36 -4.71 -24.72
CA ASP A 559 13.87 -5.27 -25.98
C ASP A 559 14.45 -4.57 -27.22
N GLY A 560 14.54 -3.24 -27.19
CA GLY A 560 15.10 -2.43 -28.29
C GLY A 560 16.62 -2.55 -28.48
N LEU A 561 17.31 -3.30 -27.61
CA LEU A 561 18.75 -3.55 -27.66
C LEU A 561 19.07 -5.02 -27.99
N ILE A 562 18.06 -5.88 -28.17
CA ILE A 562 18.24 -7.26 -28.62
C ILE A 562 18.30 -7.26 -30.15
N VAL A 563 19.40 -7.73 -30.71
CA VAL A 563 19.66 -7.67 -32.16
C VAL A 563 20.00 -9.07 -32.68
N ASP A 564 19.42 -9.42 -33.82
CA ASP A 564 19.74 -10.66 -34.53
C ASP A 564 21.06 -10.50 -35.29
N PHE A 565 22.07 -11.29 -34.92
CA PHE A 565 23.38 -11.28 -35.56
C PHE A 565 23.37 -12.20 -36.80
N ALA A 566 22.31 -12.09 -37.59
CA ALA A 566 22.05 -12.94 -38.74
C ALA A 566 23.24 -12.91 -39.72
N GLU A 567 23.62 -14.08 -40.22
CA GLU A 567 24.73 -14.22 -41.18
C GLU A 567 26.05 -13.59 -40.69
N GLN A 568 26.31 -13.59 -39.37
CA GLN A 568 27.53 -13.02 -38.79
C GLN A 568 27.65 -11.50 -39.04
N ARG A 569 26.52 -10.78 -39.06
CA ARG A 569 26.48 -9.33 -39.24
C ARG A 569 25.73 -8.64 -38.10
N LEU A 570 26.33 -7.57 -37.56
CA LEU A 570 25.72 -6.65 -36.62
C LEU A 570 25.45 -5.32 -37.33
N GLU A 571 24.19 -5.05 -37.64
CA GLU A 571 23.74 -3.78 -38.22
C GLU A 571 22.81 -3.08 -37.24
N PHE A 572 23.15 -1.84 -36.86
CA PHE A 572 22.34 -1.07 -35.92
C PHE A 572 22.48 0.44 -36.11
N THR A 573 21.41 1.18 -35.85
CA THR A 573 21.42 2.65 -35.86
C THR A 573 21.29 3.18 -34.44
N PHE A 574 22.35 3.80 -33.94
CA PHE A 574 22.30 4.57 -32.70
C PHE A 574 21.75 5.97 -32.96
N ARG A 575 20.83 6.41 -32.12
CA ARG A 575 20.25 7.75 -32.16
C ARG A 575 20.58 8.49 -30.87
N ILE A 576 21.30 9.61 -30.97
CA ILE A 576 21.77 10.40 -29.82
C ILE A 576 21.13 11.80 -29.81
N SER A 577 20.90 12.37 -28.62
CA SER A 577 20.31 13.70 -28.46
C SER A 577 21.34 14.80 -28.22
N GLY A 578 20.98 16.04 -28.58
CA GLY A 578 21.74 17.23 -28.21
C GLY A 578 21.83 17.41 -26.69
N SER A 579 22.89 18.08 -26.21
CA SER A 579 23.16 18.28 -24.77
C SER A 579 22.19 19.23 -24.04
N GLY A 580 21.21 19.81 -24.75
CA GLY A 580 20.22 20.76 -24.21
C GLY A 580 18.75 20.31 -24.33
N ALA A 581 18.51 19.05 -24.70
CA ALA A 581 17.18 18.42 -24.78
C ALA A 581 16.77 17.77 -23.46
#